data_AF-A0A2P2E492-F1
#
_entry.id   AF-A0A2P2E492-F1
#
_cell.length_a   1.000
_cell.length_b   1.000
_cell.length_c   1.000
_cell.angle_alpha   90.00
_cell.angle_beta   90.00
_cell.angle_gamma   90.00
#
_symmetry.space_group_name_H-M   'P 1'
#
loop_
_entity.id
_entity.type
_entity.pdbx_description
1 polymer ?
#
loop_
_entity_poly.entity_id
_entity_poly.type
_entity_poly.pdbx_seq_one_letter_code
_entity_poly.pdbx_strand_id
1 'polypeptide(L)'
;MLIDWSRIESLVDTNDPDDLNWLKEMIASLLENMAVRIQNLGQFMEARSAKDLQSELHQIKGVAANFGLSALSALVIEAESKAKTGDIDTCISIATKIAPIWEETKLELQKRF
;
A
#
# COMPACT_ATOMS: atom_id res chain seq x y z
N MET A 1 -11.76 5.68 -6.28
CA MET A 1 -11.59 4.24 -6.60
C MET A 1 -10.38 3.76 -5.80
N LEU A 2 -10.49 2.62 -5.12
CA LEU A 2 -9.40 2.10 -4.27
C LEU A 2 -8.28 1.47 -5.10
N ILE A 3 -8.67 0.68 -6.10
CA ILE A 3 -7.77 -0.12 -6.95
C ILE A 3 -8.00 0.25 -8.43
N ASP A 4 -6.93 0.51 -9.15
CA ASP A 4 -6.89 0.52 -10.60
C ASP A 4 -6.77 -0.92 -11.10
N TRP A 5 -7.92 -1.52 -11.39
CA TRP A 5 -7.99 -2.91 -11.85
C TRP A 5 -7.30 -3.13 -13.20
N SER A 6 -7.30 -2.12 -14.07
CA SER A 6 -6.61 -2.22 -15.36
C SER A 6 -5.10 -2.41 -15.17
N ARG A 7 -4.53 -1.82 -14.10
CA ARG A 7 -3.13 -2.02 -13.75
C ARG A 7 -2.86 -3.45 -13.30
N ILE A 8 -3.69 -4.02 -12.44
CA ILE A 8 -3.53 -5.41 -11.96
C ILE A 8 -3.70 -6.39 -13.11
N GLU A 9 -4.73 -6.22 -13.93
CA GLU A 9 -5.01 -7.08 -15.07
C GLU A 9 -3.92 -6.98 -16.14
N SER A 10 -3.27 -5.82 -16.28
CA SER A 10 -2.14 -5.66 -17.20
C SER A 10 -0.86 -6.42 -16.80
N LEU A 11 -0.82 -7.01 -15.59
CA LEU A 11 0.33 -7.78 -15.13
C LEU A 11 0.42 -9.15 -15.80
N VAL A 12 -0.68 -9.67 -16.35
CA VAL A 12 -0.80 -11.05 -16.84
C VAL A 12 -1.72 -11.14 -18.06
N ASP A 13 -1.64 -12.23 -18.83
CA ASP A 13 -2.73 -12.58 -19.76
C ASP A 13 -3.86 -13.27 -19.00
N THR A 14 -4.99 -12.56 -18.84
CA THR A 14 -6.16 -13.08 -18.13
C THR A 14 -6.84 -14.28 -18.80
N ASN A 15 -6.47 -14.63 -20.04
CA ASN A 15 -6.98 -15.81 -20.73
C ASN A 15 -6.10 -17.05 -20.54
N ASP A 16 -4.92 -16.90 -19.95
CA ASP A 16 -4.01 -18.00 -19.64
C ASP A 16 -4.18 -18.43 -18.16
N PRO A 17 -4.59 -19.68 -17.89
CA PRO A 17 -4.78 -20.19 -16.54
C PRO A 17 -3.52 -20.15 -15.66
N ASP A 18 -2.32 -20.34 -16.24
CA ASP A 18 -1.07 -20.35 -15.48
C ASP A 18 -0.72 -18.93 -15.01
N ASP A 19 -0.91 -17.95 -15.89
CA ASP A 19 -0.79 -16.52 -15.62
C ASP A 19 -1.79 -16.05 -14.54
N LEU A 20 -3.03 -16.54 -14.58
CA LEU A 20 -4.02 -16.27 -13.54
C LEU A 20 -3.64 -16.87 -12.17
N ASN A 21 -3.05 -18.07 -12.15
CA ASN A 21 -2.56 -18.66 -10.91
C ASN A 21 -1.37 -17.86 -10.36
N TRP A 22 -0.45 -17.45 -11.21
CA TRP A 22 0.66 -16.59 -10.82
C TRP A 22 0.17 -15.24 -10.27
N LEU A 23 -0.86 -14.63 -10.87
CA LEU A 23 -1.46 -13.40 -10.34
C LEU A 23 -2.00 -13.60 -8.92
N LYS A 24 -2.66 -14.73 -8.63
CA LYS A 24 -3.11 -15.04 -7.26
C LYS A 24 -1.96 -15.12 -6.26
N GLU A 25 -0.84 -15.75 -6.64
CA GLU A 25 0.36 -15.83 -5.81
C GLU A 25 0.98 -14.44 -5.57
N MET A 26 1.00 -13.59 -6.59
CA MET A 26 1.43 -12.20 -6.44
C MET A 26 0.54 -11.42 -5.47
N ILE A 27 -0.79 -11.56 -5.60
CA ILE A 27 -1.73 -10.90 -4.70
C ILE A 27 -1.57 -11.43 -3.27
N ALA A 28 -1.40 -12.73 -3.07
CA ALA A 28 -1.11 -13.30 -1.75
C ALA A 28 0.18 -12.68 -1.14
N SER A 29 1.25 -12.59 -1.94
CA SER A 29 2.52 -11.98 -1.53
C SER A 29 2.37 -10.48 -1.20
N LEU A 30 1.53 -9.76 -1.96
CA LEU A 30 1.16 -8.37 -1.68
C LEU A 30 0.47 -8.25 -0.32
N LEU A 31 -0.51 -9.11 -0.03
CA LEU A 31 -1.28 -9.08 1.21
C LEU A 31 -0.37 -9.31 2.42
N GLU A 32 0.54 -10.29 2.35
CA GLU A 32 1.52 -10.58 3.40
C GLU A 32 2.50 -9.42 3.58
N ASN A 33 3.04 -8.89 2.48
CA ASN A 33 3.97 -7.77 2.53
C ASN A 33 3.34 -6.56 3.21
N MET A 34 2.16 -6.15 2.75
CA MET A 34 1.45 -5.00 3.27
C MET A 34 1.05 -5.16 4.74
N ALA A 35 0.73 -6.38 5.21
CA ALA A 35 0.48 -6.61 6.64
C ALA A 35 1.69 -6.19 7.50
N VAL A 36 2.91 -6.56 7.08
CA VAL A 36 4.15 -6.13 7.74
C VAL A 36 4.33 -4.61 7.66
N ARG A 37 4.07 -4.01 6.49
CA ARG A 37 4.20 -2.55 6.31
C ARG A 37 3.27 -1.75 7.20
N ILE A 38 2.00 -2.16 7.30
CA ILE A 38 1.00 -1.50 8.15
C ILE A 38 1.37 -1.63 9.62
N GLN A 39 1.85 -2.79 10.05
CA GLN A 39 2.34 -2.99 11.41
C GLN A 39 3.53 -2.07 11.74
N ASN A 40 4.55 -2.04 10.87
CA ASN A 40 5.72 -1.18 11.04
C ASN A 40 5.33 0.30 11.08
N LEU A 41 4.46 0.74 10.16
CA LEU A 41 3.98 2.11 10.10
C LEU A 41 3.33 2.52 11.42
N GLY A 42 2.51 1.64 12.03
CA GLY A 42 1.94 1.85 13.37
C GLY A 42 3.01 2.13 14.42
N GLN A 43 4.02 1.27 14.51
CA GLN A 43 5.13 1.41 15.46
C GLN A 43 5.92 2.70 15.25
N PHE A 44 6.20 3.07 14.00
CA PHE A 44 6.95 4.29 13.68
C PHE A 44 6.15 5.57 13.92
N MET A 45 4.83 5.54 13.77
CA MET A 45 3.96 6.65 14.16
C MET A 45 4.00 6.88 15.68
N GLU A 46 3.93 5.81 16.47
CA GLU A 46 4.03 5.88 17.94
C GLU A 46 5.39 6.40 18.40
N ALA A 47 6.48 5.89 17.78
CA ALA A 47 7.85 6.31 18.08
C ALA A 47 8.17 7.72 17.55
N ARG A 48 7.32 8.29 16.67
CA ARG A 48 7.51 9.59 16.00
C ARG A 48 8.88 9.70 15.31
N SER A 49 9.41 8.58 14.83
CA SER A 49 10.70 8.53 14.14
C SER A 49 10.55 9.01 12.69
N ALA A 50 10.95 10.25 12.42
CA ALA A 50 10.83 10.86 11.09
C ALA A 50 11.47 10.04 9.97
N LYS A 51 12.68 9.51 10.23
CA LYS A 51 13.45 8.73 9.25
C LYS A 51 12.77 7.41 8.94
N ASP A 52 12.30 6.70 9.96
CA ASP A 52 11.68 5.38 9.78
C ASP A 52 10.29 5.52 9.16
N LEU A 53 9.52 6.54 9.56
CA LEU A 53 8.25 6.91 8.92
C LEU A 53 8.44 7.19 7.42
N GLN A 54 9.41 8.04 7.07
CA GLN A 54 9.69 8.34 5.68
C GLN A 54 10.07 7.07 4.90
N SER A 55 10.93 6.22 5.49
CA SER A 55 11.37 4.98 4.84
C SER A 55 10.22 4.01 4.61
N GLU A 56 9.36 3.80 5.62
CA GLU A 56 8.23 2.87 5.54
C GLU A 56 7.17 3.39 4.54
N LEU A 57 6.86 4.70 4.57
CA LEU A 57 5.99 5.32 3.56
C LEU A 57 6.56 5.18 2.14
N HIS A 58 7.88 5.29 1.98
CA HIS A 58 8.51 5.07 0.68
C HIS A 58 8.30 3.64 0.17
N GLN A 59 8.42 2.64 1.05
CA GLN A 59 8.17 1.24 0.70
C GLN A 59 6.71 1.00 0.30
N ILE A 60 5.75 1.48 1.12
CA ILE A 60 4.32 1.35 0.85
C ILE A 60 3.97 2.02 -0.49
N LYS A 61 4.56 3.18 -0.80
CA LYS A 61 4.34 3.87 -2.08
C LYS A 61 4.74 3.00 -3.26
N GLY A 62 5.90 2.34 -3.18
CA GLY A 62 6.38 1.45 -4.23
C GLY A 62 5.42 0.27 -4.47
N VAL A 63 4.97 -0.36 -3.39
CA VAL A 63 3.98 -1.44 -3.44
C VAL A 63 2.66 -0.95 -4.05
N ALA A 64 2.12 0.16 -3.55
CA ALA A 64 0.87 0.72 -4.03
C ALA A 64 0.92 1.11 -5.51
N ALA A 65 2.03 1.69 -5.98
CA ALA A 65 2.21 2.04 -7.38
C ALA A 65 2.32 0.80 -8.29
N ASN A 66 3.03 -0.24 -7.85
CA ASN A 66 3.21 -1.46 -8.62
C ASN A 66 1.88 -2.18 -8.89
N PHE A 67 1.01 -2.24 -7.89
CA PHE A 67 -0.27 -2.96 -7.94
C PHE A 67 -1.48 -2.07 -8.23
N GLY A 68 -1.27 -0.79 -8.59
CA GLY A 68 -2.38 0.11 -8.90
C GLY A 68 -3.30 0.40 -7.71
N LEU A 69 -2.80 0.37 -6.47
CA LEU A 69 -3.57 0.71 -5.27
C LEU A 69 -3.71 2.24 -5.15
N SER A 70 -4.48 2.85 -6.06
CA SER A 70 -4.47 4.29 -6.33
C SER A 70 -4.77 5.15 -5.10
N ALA A 71 -5.75 4.74 -4.28
CA ALA A 71 -6.11 5.49 -3.07
C ALA A 71 -4.98 5.48 -2.02
N LEU A 72 -4.34 4.32 -1.82
CA LEU A 72 -3.17 4.19 -0.96
C LEU A 72 -2.00 4.99 -1.50
N SER A 73 -1.74 4.90 -2.80
CA SER A 73 -0.64 5.62 -3.45
C SER A 73 -0.74 7.13 -3.20
N ALA A 74 -1.92 7.72 -3.39
CA ALA A 74 -2.15 9.14 -3.14
C ALA A 74 -1.88 9.55 -1.68
N LEU A 75 -2.45 8.81 -0.71
CA LEU A 75 -2.27 9.08 0.72
C LEU A 75 -0.80 8.96 1.14
N VAL A 76 -0.11 7.93 0.65
CA VAL A 76 1.28 7.67 1.03
C VAL A 76 2.21 8.70 0.44
N ILE A 77 1.98 9.16 -0.80
CA ILE A 77 2.74 10.27 -1.41
C ILE A 77 2.58 11.54 -0.57
N GLU A 78 1.36 11.84 -0.14
CA GLU A 78 1.08 13.01 0.68
C GLU A 78 1.79 12.91 2.04
N ALA A 79 1.65 11.80 2.77
CA ALA A 79 2.31 11.57 4.05
C ALA A 79 3.85 11.61 3.92
N GLU A 80 4.42 10.92 2.91
CA GLU A 80 5.87 10.89 2.67
C GLU A 80 6.41 12.30 2.41
N SER A 81 5.64 13.16 1.72
CA SER A 81 6.03 14.55 1.48
C SER A 81 6.16 15.35 2.78
N LYS A 82 5.26 15.13 3.75
CA LYS A 82 5.29 15.79 5.06
C LYS A 82 6.46 15.31 5.91
N ALA A 83 6.72 14.00 5.92
CA ALA A 83 7.89 13.42 6.56
C ALA A 83 9.19 14.02 6.03
N LYS A 84 9.32 14.18 4.70
CA LYS A 84 10.50 14.80 4.05
C LYS A 84 10.74 16.24 4.47
N THR A 85 9.69 17.00 4.73
CA THR A 85 9.78 18.40 5.18
C THR A 85 9.92 18.55 6.70
N GLY A 86 9.93 17.45 7.46
CA GLY A 86 10.00 17.47 8.92
C GLY A 86 8.66 17.77 9.63
N ASP A 87 7.56 17.85 8.88
CA ASP A 87 6.21 18.05 9.42
C ASP A 87 5.62 16.70 9.86
N ILE A 88 6.12 16.20 10.98
CA ILE A 88 5.81 14.85 11.47
C ILE A 88 4.38 14.73 12.00
N ASP A 89 3.84 15.78 12.61
CA ASP A 89 2.46 15.77 13.09
C ASP A 89 1.45 15.61 11.94
N THR A 90 1.62 16.40 10.87
CA THR A 90 0.77 16.27 9.68
C THR A 90 1.01 14.94 8.97
N CYS A 91 2.27 14.49 8.89
CA CYS A 91 2.60 13.16 8.36
C CYS A 91 1.82 12.06 9.08
N ILE A 92 1.85 12.03 10.42
CA ILE A 92 1.15 11.02 11.23
C ILE A 92 -0.36 11.14 11.03
N SER A 93 -0.91 12.36 11.04
CA SER A 93 -2.35 12.60 10.82
C SER A 93 -2.85 12.08 9.47
N ILE A 94 -2.03 12.13 8.42
CA ILE A 94 -2.35 11.53 7.13
C ILE A 94 -2.14 10.02 7.18
N ALA A 95 -1.01 9.56 7.74
CA ALA A 95 -0.63 8.16 7.78
C ALA A 95 -1.62 7.28 8.59
N THR A 96 -2.33 7.85 9.57
CA THR A 96 -3.39 7.13 10.31
C THR A 96 -4.54 6.68 9.40
N LYS A 97 -4.71 7.29 8.23
CA LYS A 97 -5.73 6.92 7.23
C LYS A 97 -5.32 5.73 6.36
N ILE A 98 -4.04 5.37 6.34
CA ILE A 98 -3.51 4.30 5.48
C ILE A 98 -4.07 2.94 5.89
N ALA A 99 -4.11 2.62 7.19
CA ALA A 99 -4.59 1.31 7.66
C ALA A 99 -6.08 1.07 7.34
N PRO A 100 -7.02 2.01 7.58
CA PRO A 100 -8.41 1.86 7.15
C PRO A 100 -8.57 1.63 5.65
N ILE A 101 -7.89 2.42 4.82
CA ILE A 101 -7.95 2.28 3.35
C ILE A 101 -7.34 0.96 2.90
N TRP A 102 -6.28 0.49 3.57
CA TRP A 102 -5.72 -0.83 3.30
C TRP A 102 -6.69 -1.94 3.61
N GLU A 103 -7.41 -1.91 4.74
CA GLU A 103 -8.40 -2.95 5.05
C GLU A 103 -9.54 -2.99 4.02
N GLU A 104 -10.04 -1.84 3.56
CA GLU A 104 -11.02 -1.81 2.46
C GLU A 104 -10.45 -2.40 1.15
N THR A 105 -9.22 -1.99 0.80
CA THR A 105 -8.51 -2.48 -0.39
C THR A 105 -8.27 -3.99 -0.34
N LYS A 106 -7.83 -4.49 0.82
CA LYS A 106 -7.59 -5.92 1.08
C LYS A 106 -8.88 -6.73 0.94
N LEU A 107 -10.00 -6.24 1.46
CA LEU A 107 -11.30 -6.90 1.29
C LEU A 107 -11.72 -6.97 -0.17
N GLU A 108 -11.45 -5.94 -0.98
CA GLU A 108 -11.71 -5.97 -2.42
C GLU A 108 -10.81 -6.99 -3.14
N LEU A 109 -9.51 -7.03 -2.82
CA LEU A 109 -8.58 -8.02 -3.39
C LEU A 109 -8.99 -9.46 -3.04
N GLN A 110 -9.32 -9.74 -1.78
CA GLN A 110 -9.74 -11.07 -1.31
C GLN A 110 -11.10 -11.53 -1.85
N LYS A 111 -11.97 -10.60 -2.27
CA LYS A 111 -13.22 -10.98 -2.96
C LYS A 111 -12.97 -11.42 -4.39
N ARG A 112 -11.88 -10.96 -5.00
CA ARG A 112 -11.58 -11.18 -6.42
C ARG A 112 -10.62 -12.36 -6.66
N PHE A 113 -9.69 -12.61 -5.74
CA PHE A 113 -8.65 -13.64 -5.82
C PHE A 113 -8.74 -14.61 -4.67
#